data_AF-A0A0F4R6N8-F1
#
_entry.id   AF-A0A0F4R6N8-F1
#
_cell.length_a   1.000
_cell.length_b   1.000
_cell.length_c   1.000
_cell.angle_alpha   90.00
_cell.angle_beta   90.00
_cell.angle_gamma   90.00
#
_symmetry.space_group_name_H-M   'P 1'
#
loop_
_entity.id
_entity.type
_entity.pdbx_description
1 polymer ?
#
loop_
_entity_poly.entity_id
_entity_poly.type
_entity_poly.pdbx_seq_one_letter_code
_entity_poly.pdbx_strand_id
1 'polypeptide(L)'
;MRNLILAIVLSATFALGYSLPSLPSKMEFADIQLPKQTQDCTFNGPDCDSLSHKITLISGQFLALEETRFKLALNDQTSTPNHVFVSSDDQVFGVIKAEAIENNEFRVLIPFCSNSKMRIIVFTDEKVPGVRLPSPS
;
A
#
# COMPACT_ATOMS: atom_id res chain seq x y z
N MET A 1 -47.12 26.43 -4.34
CA MET A 1 -46.53 25.76 -3.16
C MET A 1 -46.14 24.30 -3.41
N ARG A 2 -47.01 23.45 -3.97
CA ARG A 2 -46.70 22.01 -4.20
C ARG A 2 -45.43 21.74 -5.02
N ASN A 3 -45.18 22.51 -6.07
CA ASN A 3 -44.00 22.33 -6.94
C ASN A 3 -42.69 22.79 -6.27
N LEU A 4 -42.75 23.72 -5.32
CA LEU A 4 -41.59 24.20 -4.56
C LEU A 4 -41.14 23.13 -3.56
N ILE A 5 -42.10 22.49 -2.87
CA ILE A 5 -41.83 21.40 -1.93
C ILE A 5 -41.21 20.22 -2.67
N LEU A 6 -41.73 19.87 -3.85
CA LEU A 6 -41.19 18.79 -4.66
C LEU A 6 -39.75 19.06 -5.11
N ALA A 7 -39.43 20.30 -5.50
CA ALA A 7 -38.09 20.68 -5.90
C ALA A 7 -37.09 20.61 -4.72
N ILE A 8 -37.50 21.01 -3.52
CA ILE A 8 -36.68 20.95 -2.30
C ILE A 8 -36.42 19.50 -1.89
N VAL A 9 -37.44 18.63 -1.96
CA VAL A 9 -37.27 17.21 -1.65
C VAL A 9 -36.32 16.55 -2.66
N LEU A 10 -36.46 16.86 -3.96
CA LEU A 10 -35.58 16.31 -5.00
C LEU A 10 -34.12 16.74 -4.81
N SER A 11 -33.89 18.03 -4.53
CA SER A 11 -32.53 18.55 -4.32
C SER A 11 -31.90 18.00 -3.04
N ALA A 12 -32.67 17.85 -1.96
CA ALA A 12 -32.21 17.23 -0.72
C ALA A 12 -31.84 15.75 -0.92
N THR A 13 -32.65 14.98 -1.65
CA THR A 13 -32.33 13.57 -1.97
C THR A 13 -31.10 13.44 -2.87
N PHE A 14 -30.90 14.37 -3.81
CA PHE A 14 -29.73 14.36 -4.69
C PHE A 14 -28.46 14.72 -3.91
N ALA A 15 -28.52 15.70 -3.01
CA ALA A 15 -27.39 16.07 -2.16
C ALA A 15 -26.97 14.94 -1.20
N LEU A 16 -27.94 14.22 -0.62
CA LEU A 16 -27.68 13.05 0.23
C LEU A 16 -27.21 11.81 -0.56
N GLY A 17 -27.57 11.71 -1.85
CA GLY A 17 -27.10 10.64 -2.72
C GLY A 17 -25.64 10.77 -3.14
N TYR A 18 -25.09 11.99 -3.18
CA TYR A 18 -23.68 12.26 -3.53
C TYR A 18 -22.71 12.21 -2.35
N SER A 19 -23.21 12.09 -1.11
CA SER A 19 -22.38 11.81 0.07
C SER A 19 -22.01 10.33 0.19
N LEU A 20 -21.98 9.59 -0.93
CA LEU A 20 -21.47 8.22 -0.95
C LEU A 20 -20.02 8.23 -0.45
N PRO A 21 -19.66 7.35 0.50
CA PRO A 21 -18.28 7.22 0.92
C PRO A 21 -17.41 6.95 -0.31
N SER A 22 -16.24 7.58 -0.39
CA SER A 22 -15.30 7.35 -1.47
C SER A 22 -15.07 5.85 -1.62
N LEU A 23 -15.37 5.30 -2.80
CA LEU A 23 -15.05 3.91 -3.10
C LEU A 23 -13.54 3.70 -2.88
N PRO A 24 -13.13 2.55 -2.33
CA PRO A 24 -11.71 2.25 -2.18
C PRO A 24 -11.02 2.39 -3.52
N SER A 25 -9.87 3.07 -3.52
CA SER A 25 -9.07 3.29 -4.73
C SER A 25 -8.74 1.94 -5.36
N LYS A 26 -8.81 1.86 -6.69
CA LYS A 26 -8.45 0.64 -7.40
C LYS A 26 -6.96 0.38 -7.20
N MET A 27 -6.61 -0.87 -6.86
CA MET A 27 -5.21 -1.29 -6.86
C MET A 27 -4.59 -1.13 -8.25
N GLU A 28 -3.41 -0.49 -8.30
CA GLU A 28 -2.66 -0.28 -9.53
C GLU A 28 -1.54 -1.33 -9.63
N PHE A 29 -1.64 -2.21 -10.61
CA PHE A 29 -0.56 -3.15 -10.95
C PHE A 29 0.42 -2.47 -11.92
N ALA A 30 1.71 -2.71 -11.71
CA ALA A 30 2.76 -2.09 -12.49
C ALA A 30 3.60 -3.16 -13.20
N ASP A 31 3.94 -2.92 -14.47
CA ASP A 31 4.82 -3.79 -15.26
C ASP A 31 6.28 -3.37 -15.04
N ILE A 32 6.83 -3.77 -13.89
CA ILE A 32 8.17 -3.39 -13.43
C ILE A 32 8.89 -4.65 -12.94
N GLN A 33 10.19 -4.74 -13.24
CA GLN A 33 11.01 -5.85 -12.77
C GLN A 33 11.33 -5.71 -11.28
N LEU A 34 11.36 -6.83 -10.57
CA LEU A 34 11.88 -6.87 -9.20
C LEU A 34 13.31 -6.29 -9.13
N PRO A 35 13.67 -5.67 -8.00
CA PRO A 35 15.02 -5.18 -7.80
C PRO A 35 16.01 -6.36 -7.85
N LYS A 36 17.15 -6.15 -8.53
CA LYS A 36 18.21 -7.18 -8.66
C LYS A 36 18.80 -7.60 -7.31
N GLN A 37 18.71 -6.72 -6.33
CA GLN A 37 19.20 -6.95 -4.97
C GLN A 37 18.06 -6.69 -4.00
N THR A 38 17.93 -7.58 -3.03
CA THR A 38 17.00 -7.44 -1.90
C THR A 38 17.75 -7.70 -0.61
N GLN A 39 17.38 -7.01 0.45
CA GLN A 39 17.90 -7.21 1.79
C GLN A 39 16.77 -7.71 2.69
N ASP A 40 17.08 -8.70 3.52
CA ASP A 40 16.16 -9.13 4.55
C ASP A 40 16.08 -8.07 5.65
N CYS A 41 14.86 -7.70 6.07
CA CYS A 41 14.66 -6.93 7.29
C CYS A 41 14.25 -7.83 8.45
N THR A 42 14.44 -7.34 9.68
CA THR A 42 13.98 -8.01 10.90
C THR A 42 12.98 -7.11 11.60
N PHE A 43 11.83 -7.66 11.99
CA PHE A 43 10.84 -6.92 12.76
C PHE A 43 11.29 -6.74 14.22
N ASN A 44 11.24 -5.50 14.69
CA ASN A 44 11.38 -5.11 16.08
C ASN A 44 10.18 -4.24 16.47
N GLY A 45 9.10 -4.88 16.93
CA GLY A 45 7.81 -4.21 17.11
C GLY A 45 7.17 -3.85 15.76
N PRO A 46 6.71 -2.61 15.54
CA PRO A 46 6.12 -2.20 14.26
C PRO A 46 7.17 -1.93 13.16
N ASP A 47 8.45 -1.88 13.52
CA ASP A 47 9.53 -1.48 12.62
C ASP A 47 10.20 -2.71 12.00
N CYS A 48 10.39 -2.70 10.68
CA CYS A 48 11.25 -3.61 9.95
C CYS A 48 12.48 -2.84 9.47
N ASP A 49 13.61 -3.08 10.11
CA ASP A 49 14.86 -2.40 9.80
C ASP A 49 15.73 -3.26 8.87
N SER A 50 16.26 -2.62 7.82
CA SER A 50 17.29 -3.15 6.92
C SER A 50 18.44 -2.15 6.80
N LEU A 51 19.51 -2.46 6.06
CA LEU A 51 20.59 -1.49 5.86
C LEU A 51 20.12 -0.30 5.01
N SER A 52 19.30 -0.54 3.98
CA SER A 52 18.87 0.50 3.04
C SER A 52 17.58 1.23 3.44
N HIS A 53 16.64 0.56 4.11
CA HIS A 53 15.36 1.14 4.46
C HIS A 53 14.91 0.79 5.88
N LYS A 54 14.01 1.62 6.39
CA LYS A 54 13.15 1.33 7.53
C LYS A 54 11.69 1.34 7.09
N ILE A 55 10.98 0.25 7.36
CA ILE A 55 9.53 0.14 7.17
C ILE A 55 8.87 0.20 8.54
N THR A 56 7.93 1.12 8.75
CA THR A 56 7.14 1.17 10.00
C THR A 56 5.70 0.81 9.69
N LEU A 57 5.21 -0.30 10.24
CA LEU A 57 3.81 -0.70 10.14
C LEU A 57 2.93 0.21 11.01
N ILE A 58 1.88 0.76 10.40
CA ILE A 58 0.83 1.50 11.11
C ILE A 58 -0.34 0.57 11.40
N SER A 59 -0.73 -0.24 10.41
CA SER A 59 -1.77 -1.26 10.54
C SER A 59 -1.60 -2.36 9.49
N GLY A 60 -2.09 -3.56 9.79
CA GLY A 60 -1.98 -4.73 8.91
C GLY A 60 -0.60 -5.38 8.94
N GLN A 61 -0.46 -6.53 8.27
CA GLN A 61 0.77 -7.34 8.30
C GLN A 61 1.19 -7.84 6.91
N PHE A 62 0.78 -7.14 5.85
CA PHE A 62 0.94 -7.56 4.47
C PHE A 62 0.36 -8.97 4.20
N LEU A 63 -0.77 -9.29 4.83
CA LEU A 63 -1.52 -10.52 4.57
C LEU A 63 -2.45 -10.37 3.37
N ALA A 64 -2.77 -11.49 2.75
CA ALA A 64 -3.70 -11.52 1.63
C ALA A 64 -5.10 -11.04 2.06
N LEU A 65 -5.71 -10.18 1.24
CA LEU A 65 -7.02 -9.55 1.46
C LEU A 65 -7.09 -8.66 2.72
N GLU A 66 -5.93 -8.30 3.30
CA GLU A 66 -5.82 -7.33 4.39
C GLU A 66 -5.15 -6.05 3.89
N GLU A 67 -5.76 -4.89 4.15
CA GLU A 67 -5.11 -3.61 3.88
C GLU A 67 -3.96 -3.40 4.88
N THR A 68 -2.78 -3.09 4.35
CA THR A 68 -1.61 -2.74 5.15
C THR A 68 -1.23 -1.30 4.91
N ARG A 69 -1.09 -0.55 6.01
CA ARG A 69 -0.64 0.85 6.03
C ARG A 69 0.73 0.91 6.68
N PHE A 70 1.68 1.57 6.02
CA PHE A 70 3.06 1.60 6.46
C PHE A 70 3.77 2.88 6.03
N LYS A 71 4.83 3.24 6.74
CA LYS A 71 5.77 4.28 6.32
C LYS A 71 7.03 3.64 5.77
N LEU A 72 7.63 4.29 4.77
CA LEU A 72 8.92 3.91 4.22
C LEU A 72 9.89 5.08 4.37
N ALA A 73 11.05 4.81 4.97
CA ALA A 73 12.17 5.74 5.05
C ALA A 73 13.43 5.10 4.47
N LEU A 74 14.18 5.88 3.68
CA LEU A 74 15.49 5.49 3.17
C LEU A 74 16.54 5.89 4.22
N ASN A 75 17.38 4.96 4.68
CA ASN A 75 18.30 5.25 5.79
C ASN A 75 19.37 6.30 5.44
N ASP A 76 19.81 6.31 4.18
CA ASP A 76 20.86 7.21 3.68
C ASP A 76 20.33 8.45 2.95
N GLN A 77 19.00 8.63 2.84
CA GLN A 77 18.42 9.75 2.10
C GLN A 77 17.34 10.47 2.90
N THR A 78 17.37 11.80 2.88
CA THR A 78 16.26 12.67 3.32
C THR A 78 15.13 12.73 2.29
N SER A 79 15.28 12.07 1.14
CA SER A 79 14.28 12.02 0.09
C SER A 79 13.14 11.10 0.50
N THR A 80 11.93 11.55 0.16
CA THR A 80 10.74 10.71 0.23
C THR A 80 10.62 9.97 -1.09
N PRO A 81 10.47 8.64 -1.10
CA PRO A 81 10.31 7.91 -2.35
C PRO A 81 9.02 8.33 -3.05
N ASN A 82 9.13 8.68 -4.34
CA ASN A 82 7.98 9.09 -5.15
C ASN A 82 7.03 7.92 -5.41
N HIS A 83 7.58 6.74 -5.65
CA HIS A 83 6.81 5.53 -5.92
C HIS A 83 7.32 4.38 -5.06
N VAL A 84 6.38 3.70 -4.41
CA VAL A 84 6.64 2.50 -3.61
C VAL A 84 5.90 1.34 -4.25
N PHE A 85 6.59 0.23 -4.39
CA PHE A 85 6.12 -0.99 -5.01
C PHE A 85 6.18 -2.14 -4.01
N VAL A 86 5.20 -3.03 -4.12
CA VAL A 86 5.05 -4.21 -3.26
C VAL A 86 4.89 -5.43 -4.16
N SER A 87 5.68 -6.46 -3.90
CA SER A 87 5.62 -7.73 -4.61
C SER A 87 5.92 -8.89 -3.66
N SER A 88 5.98 -10.10 -4.20
CA SER A 88 6.38 -11.33 -3.53
C SER A 88 7.67 -11.87 -4.15
N ASP A 89 8.43 -12.61 -3.36
CA ASP A 89 9.61 -13.32 -3.85
C ASP A 89 9.31 -14.41 -4.90
N ASP A 90 8.11 -14.98 -4.86
CA ASP A 90 7.58 -15.91 -5.86
C ASP A 90 6.84 -15.24 -7.03
N GLN A 91 6.61 -13.92 -6.96
CA GLN A 91 5.96 -13.07 -7.97
C GLN A 91 4.53 -13.49 -8.36
N VAL A 92 3.83 -14.30 -7.57
CA VAL A 92 2.52 -14.86 -7.95
C VAL A 92 1.47 -13.79 -8.22
N PHE A 93 1.50 -12.68 -7.48
CA PHE A 93 0.57 -11.56 -7.67
C PHE A 93 1.13 -10.39 -8.49
N GLY A 94 2.35 -10.51 -9.02
CA GLY A 94 3.03 -9.43 -9.74
C GLY A 94 3.49 -8.30 -8.83
N VAL A 95 3.59 -7.10 -9.39
CA VAL A 95 4.03 -5.88 -8.67
C VAL A 95 2.86 -4.93 -8.53
N ILE A 96 2.60 -4.51 -7.30
CA ILE A 96 1.55 -3.57 -6.94
C ILE A 96 2.22 -2.25 -6.60
N LYS A 97 1.71 -1.15 -7.16
CA LYS A 97 2.10 0.19 -6.73
C LYS A 97 1.31 0.54 -5.48
N ALA A 98 2.02 0.77 -4.38
CA ALA A 98 1.40 1.22 -3.14
C ALA A 98 0.87 2.64 -3.32
N GLU A 99 -0.33 2.89 -2.81
CA GLU A 99 -0.96 4.19 -2.90
C GLU A 99 -0.39 5.11 -1.82
N ALA A 100 0.16 6.24 -2.25
CA ALA A 100 0.66 7.25 -1.35
C ALA A 100 -0.51 7.96 -0.63
N ILE A 101 -0.36 8.10 0.69
CA ILE A 101 -1.19 8.90 1.57
C ILE A 101 -0.35 10.13 2.00
N GLU A 102 -0.83 10.90 2.97
CA GLU A 102 -0.11 12.01 3.57
C GLU A 102 1.06 11.52 4.46
N ASN A 103 2.11 12.34 4.59
CA ASN A 103 3.23 12.12 5.53
C ASN A 103 4.02 10.82 5.34
N ASN A 104 4.35 10.47 4.08
CA ASN A 104 5.17 9.31 3.68
C ASN A 104 4.55 7.97 4.10
N GLU A 105 3.24 7.98 4.24
CA GLU A 105 2.45 6.81 4.50
C GLU A 105 1.95 6.22 3.19
N PHE A 106 1.97 4.91 3.09
CA PHE A 106 1.53 4.15 1.94
C PHE A 106 0.52 3.12 2.39
N ARG A 107 -0.48 2.85 1.54
CA ARG A 107 -1.38 1.71 1.71
C ARG A 107 -1.27 0.75 0.54
N VAL A 108 -1.42 -0.52 0.85
CA VAL A 108 -1.48 -1.59 -0.15
C VAL A 108 -2.47 -2.65 0.31
N LEU A 109 -3.15 -3.27 -0.63
CA LEU A 109 -3.94 -4.47 -0.42
C LEU A 109 -3.32 -5.59 -1.25
N ILE A 110 -2.91 -6.67 -0.61
CA ILE A 110 -2.35 -7.82 -1.33
C ILE A 110 -3.53 -8.70 -1.77
N PRO A 111 -3.66 -9.06 -3.07
CA PRO A 111 -4.73 -9.94 -3.52
C PRO A 111 -4.59 -11.34 -2.92
N PHE A 112 -5.64 -12.14 -3.06
CA PHE A 112 -5.56 -13.53 -2.59
C PHE A 112 -4.42 -14.27 -3.27
N CYS A 113 -3.54 -14.87 -2.46
CA CYS A 113 -2.42 -15.69 -2.91
C CYS A 113 -2.50 -17.05 -2.22
N SER A 114 -2.42 -18.14 -2.98
CA SER A 114 -2.49 -19.49 -2.43
C SER A 114 -1.22 -19.92 -1.69
N ASN A 115 -0.12 -19.14 -1.80
CA ASN A 115 1.13 -19.42 -1.13
C ASN A 115 1.24 -18.66 0.20
N SER A 116 1.03 -19.36 1.31
CA SER A 116 1.15 -18.80 2.66
C SER A 116 2.59 -18.57 3.12
N LYS A 117 3.59 -19.02 2.35
CA LYS A 117 5.01 -18.89 2.68
C LYS A 117 5.72 -17.78 1.90
N MET A 118 5.00 -17.08 1.01
CA MET A 118 5.58 -15.99 0.23
C MET A 118 6.13 -14.90 1.14
N ARG A 119 7.27 -14.33 0.76
CA ARG A 119 7.86 -13.19 1.46
C ARG A 119 7.61 -11.93 0.65
N ILE A 120 7.15 -10.90 1.35
CA ILE A 120 6.83 -9.63 0.72
C ILE A 120 8.11 -8.85 0.48
N ILE A 121 8.20 -8.24 -0.70
CA ILE A 121 9.28 -7.35 -1.09
C ILE A 121 8.69 -5.95 -1.27
N VAL A 122 9.21 -4.98 -0.53
CA VAL A 122 8.88 -3.56 -0.65
C VAL A 122 10.08 -2.85 -1.26
N PHE A 123 9.87 -2.05 -2.31
CA PHE A 123 10.95 -1.40 -3.04
C PHE A 123 10.48 -0.12 -3.73
N THR A 124 11.42 0.66 -4.26
CA THR A 124 11.18 1.94 -4.92
C THR A 124 11.66 1.90 -6.38
N ASP A 125 11.36 2.93 -7.17
CA ASP A 125 11.94 3.13 -8.51
C ASP A 125 13.42 3.57 -8.48
N GLU A 126 13.93 3.97 -7.31
CA GLU A 126 15.33 4.28 -7.09
C GLU A 126 16.24 3.04 -7.22
N LYS A 127 17.52 3.25 -7.56
CA LYS A 127 18.54 2.17 -7.65
C LYS A 127 19.03 1.70 -6.28
N VAL A 128 18.13 1.49 -5.34
CA VAL A 128 18.41 0.97 -3.99
C VAL A 128 17.94 -0.49 -3.89
N PRO A 129 18.58 -1.32 -3.05
CA PRO A 129 18.12 -2.69 -2.81
C PRO A 129 16.73 -2.69 -2.18
N GLY A 130 15.81 -3.50 -2.70
CA GLY A 130 14.49 -3.69 -2.08
C GLY A 130 14.58 -4.37 -0.71
N VAL A 131 13.53 -4.28 0.08
CA VAL A 131 13.45 -4.90 1.41
C VAL A 131 12.51 -6.08 1.40
N ARG A 132 13.01 -7.22 1.84
CA ARG A 132 12.25 -8.46 1.97
C ARG A 132 11.83 -8.67 3.41
N LEU A 133 10.53 -8.68 3.66
CA LEU A 133 9.94 -8.87 4.97
C LEU A 133 10.12 -10.33 5.44
N PRO A 134 10.20 -10.57 6.76
CA PRO A 134 10.06 -11.91 7.31
C PRO A 134 8.74 -12.56 6.85
N SER A 135 8.72 -13.88 6.68
CA SER A 135 7.47 -14.59 6.44
C SER A 135 6.52 -14.37 7.62
N PRO A 136 5.21 -14.16 7.39
CA PRO A 136 4.23 -14.16 8.46
C PRO A 136 4.30 -15.51 9.21
N SER A 137 4.41 -15.44 10.54
CA SER A 137 4.50 -16.60 11.44
C SER A 137 3.16 -17.29 11.61
#